data_AF-A0A484D6K2-F1
#
_entry.id   AF-A0A484D6K2-F1
#
_cell.length_a   1.000
_cell.length_b   1.000
_cell.length_c   1.000
_cell.angle_alpha   90.00
_cell.angle_beta   90.00
_cell.angle_gamma   90.00
#
_symmetry.space_group_name_H-M   'P 1'
#
loop_
_entity.id
_entity.type
_entity.pdbx_description
1 polymer ?
#
loop_
_entity_poly.entity_id
_entity_poly.type
_entity_poly.pdbx_seq_one_letter_code
_entity_poly.pdbx_strand_id
1 'polypeptide(L)' 'MSHFLDMAEFGEAARYLRLTNLEQLAAKAIAFDGTKRVWMPDDVQAYVEVEVKELNGDKTTVETKEGRVSSS' A
#
# COMPACT_ATOMS: atom_id res chain seq x y z
N MET A 1 27.76 14.31 -8.56
CA MET A 1 27.32 13.01 -8.03
C MET A 1 26.12 13.26 -7.15
N SER A 2 24.97 12.66 -7.46
CA SER A 2 23.81 12.75 -6.56
C SER A 2 24.22 12.16 -5.22
N HIS A 3 24.25 12.98 -4.17
CA HIS A 3 24.55 12.55 -2.82
C HIS A 3 23.42 11.62 -2.38
N PHE A 4 23.54 10.32 -2.67
CA PHE A 4 22.73 9.33 -1.99
C PHE A 4 23.11 9.45 -0.51
N LEU A 5 22.11 9.69 0.34
CA LEU A 5 22.27 9.71 1.80
C LEU A 5 22.94 8.40 2.22
N ASP A 6 24.14 8.48 2.80
CA ASP A 6 24.78 7.31 3.41
C ASP A 6 24.12 7.05 4.76
N MET A 7 23.41 5.93 4.84
CA MET A 7 22.67 5.56 6.05
C MET A 7 23.58 5.12 7.19
N ALA A 8 24.85 4.80 6.91
CA ALA A 8 25.82 4.51 7.95
C ALA A 8 26.10 5.72 8.85
N GLU A 9 26.06 6.94 8.32
CA GLU A 9 26.30 8.18 9.08
C GLU A 9 25.26 8.41 10.18
N PHE A 10 24.07 7.84 10.04
CA PHE A 10 22.95 8.02 10.97
C PHE A 10 22.90 6.95 12.07
N GLY A 11 23.81 5.96 12.06
CA GLY A 11 23.89 4.93 13.08
C GLY A 11 22.56 4.24 13.36
N GLU A 12 22.18 4.13 14.64
CA GLU A 12 20.93 3.48 15.07
C GLU A 12 19.65 4.22 14.63
N ALA A 13 19.74 5.50 14.30
CA ALA A 13 18.60 6.29 13.85
C ALA A 13 18.23 6.00 12.39
N ALA A 14 19.16 5.44 11.62
CA ALA A 14 19.00 5.18 10.19
C ALA A 14 17.71 4.40 9.85
N ARG A 15 17.36 3.40 10.67
CA ARG A 15 16.14 2.57 10.50
C ARG A 15 14.82 3.34 10.58
N TYR A 16 14.81 4.47 11.28
CA TYR A 16 13.63 5.33 11.38
C TYR A 16 13.57 6.38 10.27
N LEU A 17 14.69 6.66 9.62
CA LEU A 17 14.80 7.60 8.52
C LEU A 17 14.54 6.93 7.16
N ARG A 18 15.01 5.69 7.00
CA ARG A 18 14.89 4.96 5.73
C ARG A 18 14.91 3.45 5.96
N LEU A 19 14.04 2.75 5.21
CA LEU A 19 14.12 1.30 5.07
C LEU A 19 15.45 0.85 4.49
N THR A 20 15.88 -0.35 4.86
CA THR A 20 17.06 -1.00 4.28
C THR A 20 16.86 -1.29 2.80
N ASN A 21 17.95 -1.47 2.04
CA ASN A 21 17.86 -1.80 0.62
C ASN A 21 17.07 -3.10 0.38
N LEU A 22 17.19 -4.07 1.28
CA LEU A 22 16.46 -5.33 1.21
C LEU A 22 14.95 -5.12 1.42
N GLU A 23 14.56 -4.36 2.44
CA GLU A 23 13.14 -4.07 2.70
C GLU A 23 12.53 -3.24 1.56
N GLN A 24 13.28 -2.28 0.99
CA GLN A 24 12.83 -1.54 -0.19
C GLN A 24 12.65 -2.44 -1.41
N LEU A 25 13.58 -3.38 -1.64
CA LEU A 25 13.48 -4.33 -2.74
C LEU A 25 12.28 -5.25 -2.54
N ALA A 26 12.11 -5.79 -1.32
CA ALA A 26 10.99 -6.64 -0.96
C ALA A 26 9.65 -5.90 -1.17
N ALA A 27 9.53 -4.65 -0.71
CA ALA A 27 8.33 -3.84 -0.88
C ALA A 27 7.99 -3.57 -2.35
N LYS A 28 9.00 -3.35 -3.20
CA LYS A 28 8.82 -3.14 -4.66
C LYS A 28 8.51 -4.42 -5.42
N ALA A 29 8.98 -5.57 -4.93
CA ALA A 29 8.75 -6.86 -5.55
C ALA A 29 7.35 -7.43 -5.26
N ILE A 30 6.57 -6.79 -4.39
CA ILE A 30 5.18 -7.19 -4.10
C ILE A 30 4.35 -7.07 -5.38
N ALA A 31 3.68 -8.17 -5.76
CA ALA A 31 2.75 -8.16 -6.88
C ALA A 31 1.61 -7.17 -6.61
N PHE A 32 1.43 -6.23 -7.54
CA PHE A 32 0.43 -5.17 -7.44
C PHE A 32 -0.37 -5.10 -8.75
N ASP A 33 -1.69 -5.27 -8.63
CA ASP A 33 -2.64 -5.05 -9.71
C ASP A 33 -3.32 -3.70 -9.49
N GLY A 34 -2.90 -2.69 -10.26
CA GLY A 34 -3.44 -1.33 -10.16
C GLY A 34 -4.87 -1.18 -10.65
N THR A 35 -5.45 -2.19 -11.31
CA THR A 35 -6.86 -2.17 -11.72
C THR A 35 -7.78 -2.69 -10.62
N LYS A 36 -7.25 -3.50 -9.70
CA LYS A 36 -8.04 -4.12 -8.62
C LYS A 36 -7.85 -3.45 -7.28
N ARG A 37 -6.69 -2.86 -6.99
CA ARG A 37 -6.45 -2.19 -5.70
C ARG A 37 -6.80 -0.70 -5.79
N VAL A 38 -7.85 -0.31 -5.07
CA VAL A 38 -8.37 1.06 -5.06
C VAL A 38 -8.56 1.55 -3.62
N TRP A 39 -8.55 2.87 -3.46
CA TRP A 39 -8.86 3.53 -2.19
C TRP A 39 -10.33 3.96 -2.21
N MET A 40 -11.10 3.53 -1.21
CA MET A 40 -12.51 3.88 -1.04
C MET A 40 -12.70 4.71 0.22
N PRO A 41 -13.56 5.75 0.21
CA PRO A 41 -13.93 6.45 1.43
C PRO A 41 -14.58 5.49 2.44
N ASP A 42 -14.22 5.63 3.71
CA ASP A 42 -14.78 4.87 4.84
C ASP A 42 -15.10 5.83 5.99
N ASP A 43 -16.23 5.60 6.66
CA ASP A 43 -16.73 6.49 7.71
C ASP A 43 -15.86 6.48 8.99
N VAL A 44 -15.06 5.42 9.20
CA VAL A 44 -14.25 5.24 10.42
C VAL A 44 -12.78 5.56 10.17
N GLN A 45 -12.22 5.12 9.04
CA GLN A 45 -10.79 5.25 8.71
C GLN A 45 -10.50 6.34 7.65
N ALA A 46 -11.51 7.13 7.25
CA ALA A 46 -11.50 8.10 6.15
C ALA A 46 -11.30 7.47 4.76
N TYR A 47 -10.26 6.65 4.58
CA TYR A 47 -10.02 5.87 3.37
C TYR A 47 -9.48 4.48 3.69
N VAL A 48 -10.00 3.48 3.01
CA VAL A 48 -9.54 2.09 3.12
C VAL A 48 -9.08 1.56 1.77
N GLU A 49 -8.02 0.77 1.80
CA GLU A 49 -7.54 0.03 0.62
C GLU A 49 -8.41 -1.22 0.45
N VAL A 50 -9.00 -1.35 -0.74
CA VAL A 50 -9.88 -2.46 -1.10
C VAL A 50 -9.43 -3.13 -2.39
N GLU A 51 -9.77 -4.40 -2.53
CA GLU A 51 -9.58 -5.17 -3.75
C GLU A 51 -10.93 -5.39 -4.46
N VAL A 52 -11.02 -4.96 -5.71
CA VAL A 52 -12.20 -5.14 -6.57
C VAL A 52 -12.27 -6.60 -7.02
N LYS A 53 -13.34 -7.29 -6.63
CA LYS A 53 -13.60 -8.67 -7.07
C LYS A 53 -14.41 -8.71 -8.35
N GLU A 54 -15.47 -7.92 -8.40
CA GLU A 54 -16.43 -7.91 -9.51
C GLU A 54 -16.97 -6.51 -9.79
N LEU A 55 -17.09 -6.20 -11.08
CA LEU A 55 -17.70 -4.98 -11.61
C LEU A 55 -18.99 -5.37 -12.34
N ASN A 56 -20.14 -5.14 -11.72
CA ASN A 56 -21.45 -5.39 -12.30
C ASN A 56 -22.12 -4.07 -12.68
N GLY A 57 -21.66 -3.48 -13.79
CA GLY A 57 -22.17 -2.20 -14.30
C GLY A 57 -21.95 -1.06 -13.29
N ASP A 58 -23.02 -0.57 -12.67
CA ASP A 58 -22.98 0.52 -11.69
C ASP A 58 -22.65 0.06 -10.26
N LYS A 59 -22.58 -1.26 -10.00
CA LYS A 59 -22.29 -1.81 -8.67
C LYS A 59 -20.96 -2.56 -8.64
N THR A 60 -20.14 -2.22 -7.67
CA THR A 60 -18.80 -2.82 -7.50
C THR A 60 -18.74 -3.57 -6.18
N THR A 61 -18.41 -4.86 -6.24
CA THR A 61 -18.17 -5.67 -5.04
C THR A 61 -16.70 -5.60 -4.68
N VAL A 62 -16.39 -5.03 -3.51
CA VAL A 62 -15.01 -4.91 -3.03
C VAL A 62 -14.79 -5.72 -1.77
N GLU A 63 -13.59 -6.26 -1.62
CA GLU A 63 -13.12 -6.86 -0.37
C GLU A 63 -12.11 -5.91 0.27
N THR A 64 -12.40 -5.45 1.48
CA THR A 64 -11.43 -4.70 2.28
C THR A 64 -10.34 -5.64 2.78
N LYS A 65 -9.13 -5.12 3.02
CA LYS A 65 -8.04 -5.92 3.61
C LYS A 65 -8.39 -6.55 4.97
N GLU A 66 -9.37 -6.02 5.69
CA GLU A 66 -9.87 -6.59 6.95
C GLU A 66 -10.91 -7.71 6.75
N GLY A 67 -11.18 -8.14 5.50
CA GLY A 67 -12.14 -9.19 5.19
C GLY A 67 -13.60 -8.76 5.26
N ARG A 68 -13.88 -7.46 5.45
CA ARG A 68 -15.25 -6.92 5.30
C ARG A 68 -15.55 -6.75 3.81
N VAL A 69 -16.62 -7.37 3.36
CA VAL A 69 -17.15 -7.17 2.01
C VAL A 69 -18.13 -6.01 2.07
N SER A 70 -17.82 -4.91 1.39
CA SER A 70 -18.76 -3.81 1.19
C SER A 70 -19.25 -3.82 -0.25
N SER A 71 -20.58 -3.79 -0.41
CA SER A 71 -21.23 -3.63 -1.70
C SER A 71 -21.75 -2.20 -1.78
N SER A 72 -21.24 -1.43 -2.74
CA SER A 72 -21.78 -0.11 -3.12
C SER A 72 -22.44 -0.22 -4.49
#